data_AF-A0A7S0G6A8-F1
#
_entry.id   AF-A0A7S0G6A8-F1
#
_cell.length_a   1.000
_cell.length_b   1.000
_cell.length_c   1.000
_cell.angle_alpha   90.00
_cell.angle_beta   90.00
_cell.angle_gamma   90.00
#
_symmetry.space_group_name_H-M   'P 1'
#
loop_
_entity.id
_entity.type
_entity.pdbx_description
1 polymer ?
#
loop_
_entity_poly.entity_id
_entity_poly.type
_entity_poly.pdbx_seq_one_letter_code
_entity_poly.pdbx_strand_id
1 'polypeptide(L)'
;NPQFYAGLDVFEDEPLMKPGLKDLPNVVVVPHIASATVWTRRGMSALAAMNVAAVINDLPPWGSSNVLSFVGESVEDVPPAGPSLINAKNLNYSGRSPAKL
;
A
#
# COMPACT_ATOMS: atom_id res chain seq x y z
N ASN A 1 26.73 -3.11 -2.38
CA ASN A 1 27.21 -2.32 -1.23
C ASN A 1 26.38 -2.77 -0.02
N PRO A 2 26.91 -3.67 0.83
CA PRO A 2 26.13 -4.42 1.83
C PRO A 2 25.53 -3.54 2.94
N GLN A 3 25.89 -2.27 3.00
CA GLN A 3 25.38 -1.30 3.97
C GLN A 3 24.05 -0.65 3.54
N PHE A 4 23.62 -0.84 2.29
CA PHE A 4 22.35 -0.30 1.79
C PHE A 4 21.27 -1.36 1.83
N TYR A 5 20.05 -0.95 2.18
CA TYR A 5 18.87 -1.81 2.23
C TYR A 5 17.80 -1.28 1.26
N ALA A 6 16.98 -2.18 0.73
CA ALA A 6 15.87 -1.82 -0.14
C ALA A 6 14.58 -2.57 0.25
N GLY A 7 13.44 -1.91 0.06
CA GLY A 7 12.11 -2.51 0.15
C GLY A 7 11.38 -2.29 -1.16
N LEU A 8 10.92 -3.36 -1.81
CA LEU A 8 10.27 -3.30 -3.13
C LEU A 8 8.88 -3.92 -3.05
N ASP A 9 7.88 -3.16 -3.52
CA ASP A 9 6.51 -3.65 -3.73
C ASP A 9 6.16 -3.81 -5.21
N VAL A 10 6.88 -3.10 -6.10
CA VAL A 10 6.63 -3.10 -7.55
C VAL A 10 7.87 -3.54 -8.33
N PHE A 11 7.65 -4.16 -9.50
CA PHE A 11 8.70 -4.57 -10.44
C PHE A 11 8.39 -4.11 -11.86
N GLU A 12 9.40 -4.03 -12.73
CA GLU A 12 9.20 -3.60 -14.11
C GLU A 12 8.39 -4.61 -14.95
N ASP A 13 8.63 -5.91 -14.72
CA ASP A 13 8.02 -7.01 -15.49
C ASP A 13 7.07 -7.85 -14.63
N GLU A 14 6.19 -7.22 -13.85
CA GLU A 14 5.27 -7.93 -12.94
C GLU A 14 4.48 -9.06 -13.62
N PRO A 15 4.34 -10.25 -12.98
CA PRO A 15 4.78 -10.60 -11.63
C PRO A 15 6.23 -11.11 -11.55
N LEU A 16 7.01 -11.03 -12.63
CA LEU A 16 8.35 -11.57 -12.72
C LEU A 16 9.37 -10.62 -12.07
N MET A 17 10.19 -11.18 -11.17
CA MET A 17 11.34 -10.50 -10.60
C MET A 17 12.59 -10.74 -11.46
N LYS A 18 13.53 -9.79 -11.44
CA LYS A 18 14.85 -10.01 -12.03
C LYS A 18 15.60 -11.15 -11.27
N PRO A 19 16.35 -12.01 -11.99
CA PRO A 19 17.14 -13.06 -11.34
C PRO A 19 18.09 -12.51 -10.28
N GLY A 20 18.26 -13.24 -9.18
CA GLY A 20 19.13 -12.86 -8.06
C GLY A 20 18.51 -11.90 -7.05
N LEU A 21 17.40 -11.23 -7.36
CA LEU A 21 16.79 -10.24 -6.46
C LEU A 21 16.33 -10.86 -5.13
N LYS A 22 15.74 -12.06 -5.19
CA LYS A 22 15.28 -12.82 -4.00
C LYS A 22 16.43 -13.34 -3.13
N ASP A 23 17.65 -13.41 -3.69
CA ASP A 23 18.81 -13.98 -3.02
C ASP A 23 19.62 -12.91 -2.25
N LEU A 24 19.25 -11.63 -2.40
CA LEU A 24 19.90 -10.52 -1.71
C LEU A 24 19.43 -10.42 -0.25
N PRO A 25 20.33 -10.58 0.74
CA PRO A 25 19.96 -10.58 2.16
C PRO A 25 19.57 -9.20 2.69
N ASN A 26 19.89 -8.14 1.95
CA ASN A 26 19.63 -6.74 2.28
C ASN A 26 18.39 -6.17 1.58
N VAL A 27 17.56 -7.01 0.96
CA VAL A 27 16.35 -6.59 0.23
C VAL A 27 15.13 -7.31 0.79
N VAL A 28 14.08 -6.54 1.08
CA VAL A 28 12.74 -7.07 1.40
C VAL A 28 11.86 -6.86 0.18
N VAL A 29 11.17 -7.92 -0.24
CA VAL A 29 10.35 -7.91 -1.45
C VAL A 29 8.95 -8.40 -1.12
N VAL A 30 7.93 -7.68 -1.58
CA VAL A 30 6.51 -8.03 -1.44
C VAL A 30 5.79 -7.90 -2.80
N PRO A 31 4.72 -8.69 -3.04
CA PRO A 31 4.14 -8.82 -4.38
C PRO A 31 2.99 -7.83 -4.65
N HIS A 32 3.31 -6.54 -4.79
CA HIS A 32 2.36 -5.47 -5.11
C HIS A 32 1.13 -5.44 -4.19
N ILE A 33 1.38 -5.35 -2.89
CA ILE A 33 0.37 -5.42 -1.83
C ILE A 33 0.19 -4.11 -1.06
N ALA A 34 0.75 -2.98 -1.52
CA ALA A 34 0.64 -1.70 -0.82
C ALA A 34 -0.81 -1.30 -0.46
N SER A 35 -1.77 -1.56 -1.35
CA SER A 35 -3.21 -1.27 -1.12
C SER A 35 -4.03 -2.49 -0.70
N ALA A 36 -3.39 -3.65 -0.48
CA ALA A 36 -4.07 -4.94 -0.40
C ALA A 36 -4.71 -5.25 0.97
N THR A 37 -5.14 -4.24 1.72
CA THR A 37 -5.99 -4.46 2.90
C THR A 37 -7.44 -4.65 2.50
N VAL A 38 -8.21 -5.38 3.29
CA VAL A 38 -9.66 -5.54 3.05
C VAL A 38 -10.37 -4.19 3.06
N TRP A 39 -10.00 -3.30 3.99
CA TRP A 39 -10.55 -1.96 4.13
C TRP A 39 -10.33 -1.12 2.86
N THR A 40 -9.07 -0.98 2.43
CA THR A 40 -8.71 -0.20 1.24
C THR A 40 -9.35 -0.77 -0.03
N ARG A 41 -9.23 -2.09 -0.27
CA ARG A 41 -9.74 -2.71 -1.50
C ARG A 41 -11.27 -2.69 -1.58
N ARG A 42 -11.98 -2.80 -0.45
CA ARG A 42 -13.45 -2.63 -0.45
C ARG A 42 -13.83 -1.22 -0.91
N GLY A 43 -13.18 -0.18 -0.39
CA GLY A 43 -13.49 1.18 -0.81
C GLY A 43 -13.12 1.49 -2.26
N MET A 44 -11.97 1.00 -2.73
CA MET A 44 -11.61 1.09 -4.16
C MET A 44 -12.64 0.39 -5.05
N SER A 45 -13.15 -0.77 -4.63
CA SER A 45 -14.15 -1.53 -5.39
C SER A 45 -15.49 -0.80 -5.42
N ALA A 46 -15.91 -0.21 -4.28
CA ALA A 46 -17.11 0.62 -4.21
C ALA A 46 -17.00 1.85 -5.12
N LEU A 47 -15.87 2.58 -5.06
CA LEU A 47 -15.60 3.72 -5.94
C LEU A 47 -15.68 3.35 -7.42
N ALA A 48 -15.05 2.25 -7.82
CA ALA A 48 -15.09 1.79 -9.21
C ALA A 48 -16.52 1.45 -9.66
N ALA A 49 -17.26 0.69 -8.85
CA ALA A 49 -18.64 0.32 -9.15
C ALA A 49 -19.58 1.54 -9.23
N MET A 50 -19.44 2.49 -8.30
CA MET A 50 -20.25 3.72 -8.29
C MET A 50 -19.94 4.61 -9.48
N ASN A 51 -18.68 4.69 -9.94
CA ASN A 51 -18.33 5.43 -11.15
C ASN A 51 -18.98 4.82 -12.40
N VAL A 52 -18.99 3.49 -12.53
CA VAL A 52 -19.70 2.82 -13.63
C VAL A 52 -21.20 3.10 -13.57
N ALA A 53 -21.81 2.99 -12.38
CA ALA A 53 -23.22 3.28 -12.19
C ALA A 53 -23.58 4.74 -12.51
N ALA A 54 -22.74 5.70 -12.11
CA ALA A 54 -22.94 7.12 -12.41
C ALA A 54 -23.00 7.38 -13.92
N VAL A 55 -22.02 6.87 -14.68
CA VAL A 55 -21.95 7.05 -16.13
C VAL A 55 -23.16 6.43 -16.84
N ILE A 56 -23.63 5.26 -16.41
CA ILE A 56 -24.82 4.60 -16.97
C ILE A 56 -26.10 5.43 -16.73
N ASN A 57 -26.14 6.24 -15.66
CA ASN A 57 -27.28 7.10 -15.31
C ASN A 57 -27.08 8.56 -15.76
N ASP A 58 -26.19 8.83 -16.71
CA ASP A 58 -25.88 10.19 -17.20
C ASP A 58 -25.41 11.16 -16.10
N LEU A 59 -24.82 10.64 -15.02
CA LEU A 59 -24.19 11.40 -13.96
C LEU A 59 -22.67 11.45 -14.16
N PRO A 60 -21.99 12.54 -13.75
CA PRO A 60 -20.54 12.60 -13.83
C PRO A 60 -19.89 11.58 -12.88
N PRO A 61 -18.78 10.92 -13.27
CA PRO A 61 -18.03 10.08 -12.36
C PRO A 61 -17.37 10.90 -11.26
N TRP A 62 -17.01 10.24 -10.16
CA TRP A 62 -16.26 10.85 -9.08
C TRP A 62 -14.88 11.31 -9.57
N GLY A 63 -14.61 12.61 -9.50
CA GLY A 63 -13.35 13.22 -9.94
C GLY A 63 -12.49 13.80 -8.82
N SER A 64 -12.93 13.70 -7.55
CA SER A 64 -12.17 14.24 -6.42
C SER A 64 -11.09 13.27 -5.96
N SER A 65 -9.95 13.80 -5.53
CA SER A 65 -8.88 13.01 -4.89
C SER A 65 -9.24 12.59 -3.46
N ASN A 66 -10.24 13.23 -2.84
CA ASN A 66 -10.77 12.79 -1.56
C ASN A 66 -11.62 11.53 -1.78
N VAL A 67 -11.19 10.40 -1.24
CA VAL A 67 -11.88 9.11 -1.37
C VAL A 67 -12.52 8.66 -0.05
N LEU A 68 -12.56 9.50 0.98
CA LEU A 68 -13.05 9.14 2.31
C LEU A 68 -14.47 8.56 2.24
N SER A 69 -15.35 9.13 1.41
CA SER A 69 -16.72 8.64 1.17
C SER A 69 -16.83 7.19 0.71
N PHE A 70 -15.72 6.57 0.28
CA PHE A 70 -15.69 5.19 -0.18
C PHE A 70 -14.95 4.27 0.80
N VAL A 71 -14.13 4.80 1.70
CA VAL A 71 -13.29 4.01 2.61
C VAL A 71 -13.73 4.08 4.07
N GLY A 72 -14.59 5.02 4.47
CA GLY A 72 -15.16 5.09 5.82
C GLY A 72 -16.30 6.10 5.93
N GLU A 73 -17.14 5.98 6.95
CA GLU A 73 -18.20 6.97 7.21
C GLU A 73 -17.63 8.18 7.98
N SER A 74 -16.57 7.96 8.77
CA SER A 74 -15.84 9.00 9.46
C SER A 74 -14.33 8.72 9.57
N VAL A 75 -13.56 9.71 10.04
CA VAL A 75 -12.09 9.57 10.21
C VAL A 75 -11.76 8.53 11.28
N GLU A 76 -12.69 8.30 12.21
CA GLU A 76 -12.58 7.32 13.29
C GLU A 76 -12.63 5.86 12.77
N ASP A 77 -13.23 5.62 11.60
CA ASP A 77 -13.26 4.29 10.96
C ASP A 77 -11.96 3.92 10.23
N VAL A 78 -11.04 4.88 10.08
CA VAL A 78 -9.78 4.65 9.39
C VAL A 78 -8.89 3.78 10.28
N PRO A 79 -8.44 2.60 9.79
CA PRO A 79 -7.59 1.73 10.58
C PRO A 79 -6.27 2.43 10.93
N PRO A 80 -5.67 2.12 12.10
CA PRO A 80 -4.38 2.66 12.47
C PRO A 80 -3.33 2.41 11.39
N ALA A 81 -2.49 3.41 11.13
CA ALA A 81 -1.42 3.28 10.17
C ALA A 81 -0.49 2.10 10.53
N GLY A 82 -0.16 1.27 9.53
CA GLY A 82 0.82 0.20 9.70
C GLY A 82 2.21 0.75 10.06
N PRO A 83 3.10 -0.06 10.65
CA PRO A 83 4.46 0.35 10.94
C PRO A 83 5.23 0.75 9.67
N SER A 84 5.96 1.86 9.74
CA SER A 84 6.72 2.44 8.63
C SER A 84 7.90 3.27 9.15
N LEU A 85 8.83 3.64 8.29
CA LEU A 85 9.98 4.49 8.67
C LEU A 85 9.54 5.86 9.22
N ILE A 86 8.43 6.41 8.73
CA ILE A 86 7.95 7.74 9.12
C ILE A 86 7.21 7.75 10.46
N ASN A 87 6.59 6.63 10.87
CA ASN A 87 5.85 6.52 12.14
C ASN A 87 6.53 5.60 13.17
N ALA A 88 7.69 5.01 12.86
CA ALA A 88 8.40 4.08 13.73
C ALA A 88 8.63 4.64 15.16
N LYS A 89 9.07 5.90 15.27
CA LYS A 89 9.30 6.55 16.58
C LYS A 89 8.01 6.65 17.40
N ASN A 90 6.91 7.02 16.76
CA ASN A 90 5.62 7.18 17.42
C ASN A 90 5.04 5.83 17.87
N LEU A 91 5.39 4.76 17.17
CA LEU A 91 4.99 3.39 17.49
C LEU A 91 5.98 2.67 18.41
N ASN A 92 6.96 3.37 19.00
CA ASN A 92 8.03 2.80 19.84
C ASN A 92 8.81 1.64 19.18
N TYR A 93 8.91 1.65 17.85
CA TYR A 93 9.77 0.71 17.13
C TYR A 93 11.23 1.15 17.23
N SER A 94 11.98 0.52 18.12
CA SER A 94 13.44 0.52 18.08
C SER A 94 13.88 -0.48 17.01
N GLY A 95 14.18 0.01 15.80
CA GLY A 95 14.60 -0.86 14.69
C GLY A 95 15.67 -1.88 15.10
N ARG A 96 15.68 -3.06 14.48
CA ARG A 96 16.80 -3.99 14.68
C ARG A 96 18.08 -3.32 14.18
N SER A 97 19.13 -3.31 15.02
CA SER A 97 20.47 -2.86 14.63
C SER A 97 20.91 -3.63 13.37
N PRO A 98 21.46 -2.96 12.34
CA PRO A 98 21.80 -3.57 11.04
C PRO A 98 23.01 -4.53 11.08
N ALA A 99 23.28 -5.22 12.19
CA ALA A 99 24.49 -6.01 12.39
C ALA A 99 24.30 -7.34 13.17
N LYS A 100 23.11 -7.95 13.14
CA LYS A 100 22.92 -9.32 13.68
C LYS A 100 22.00 -10.16 12.79
N LEU A 101 22.55 -10.63 11.67
CA LEU A 101 22.18 -11.87 10.99
C LEU A 101 23.48 -12.61 10.64
#